data_AF-A0A8J8P033-F1
#
_entry.id   AF-A0A8J8P033-F1
#
_cell.length_a   1.000
_cell.length_b   1.000
_cell.length_c   1.000
_cell.angle_alpha   90.00
_cell.angle_beta   90.00
_cell.angle_gamma   90.00
#
_symmetry.space_group_name_H-M   'P 1'
#
loop_
_entity.id
_entity.type
_entity.pdbx_description
1 polymer ?
#
loop_
_entity_poly.entity_id
_entity_poly.type
_entity_poly.pdbx_seq_one_letter_code
_entity_poly.pdbx_strand_id
1 'polypeptide(L)'
;MHHRRLFFDDWRGVGEPLNETDEYGNGIQVTTTYYVQLFNRSAESSIQRAWQNREDDPLAYFYNFNFALTSQFFNAKSHSYATPRLPTSSELSSLGLPDTAKLTIFAQAQNQLLLRLTNYADKFDLGAIPATPYVKVDSLAQQLWQLANPGAAKMPQIIISETSLTGNQLYSQMVSKKVKWIGRDDKQIVEPVLPKDKSQYEIALEALRIRVFKVIYVPQQQTAFLNE
;
A
#
# COMPACT_ATOMS: atom_id res chain seq x y z
N MET A 1 21.00 -5.18 -19.12
CA MET A 1 20.63 -6.20 -20.13
C MET A 1 19.13 -6.11 -20.31
N HIS A 2 18.64 -5.90 -21.53
CA HIS A 2 17.23 -5.53 -21.79
C HIS A 2 16.38 -6.67 -22.33
N HIS A 3 16.95 -7.46 -23.25
CA HIS A 3 16.36 -8.69 -23.77
C HIS A 3 17.51 -9.61 -24.19
N ARG A 4 17.24 -10.91 -24.34
CA ARG A 4 18.23 -11.91 -24.74
C ARG A 4 17.66 -12.81 -25.81
N ARG A 5 18.52 -13.23 -26.72
CA ARG A 5 18.25 -14.28 -27.70
C ARG A 5 19.41 -15.27 -27.69
N LEU A 6 19.09 -16.55 -27.59
CA LEU A 6 20.03 -17.67 -27.62
C LEU A 6 19.65 -18.60 -28.77
N PHE A 7 20.64 -19.22 -29.39
CA PHE A 7 20.42 -20.21 -30.46
C PHE A 7 20.43 -21.65 -29.95
N PHE A 8 20.91 -21.87 -28.73
CA PHE A 8 21.06 -23.19 -28.12
C PHE A 8 20.36 -23.22 -26.77
N ASP A 9 19.77 -24.37 -26.44
CA ASP A 9 19.26 -24.71 -25.11
C ASP A 9 20.43 -24.79 -24.11
N ASP A 10 20.15 -24.50 -22.83
CA ASP A 10 21.13 -24.51 -21.76
C ASP A 10 21.18 -25.82 -20.96
N TRP A 11 20.40 -26.82 -21.39
CA TRP A 11 20.31 -28.17 -20.82
C TRP A 11 19.84 -28.17 -19.36
N ARG A 12 19.03 -27.17 -18.98
CA ARG A 12 18.39 -27.09 -17.65
C ARG A 12 16.94 -27.59 -17.63
N GLY A 13 16.49 -28.22 -18.70
CA GLY A 13 15.24 -28.97 -18.77
C GLY A 13 14.11 -28.33 -19.56
N VAL A 14 14.32 -27.11 -20.09
CA VAL A 14 13.33 -26.46 -20.96
C VAL A 14 13.32 -27.11 -22.35
N GLY A 15 14.50 -27.46 -22.88
CA GLY A 15 14.63 -28.23 -24.13
C GLY A 15 14.44 -27.39 -25.39
N GLU A 16 14.50 -26.06 -25.28
CA GLU A 16 14.39 -25.13 -26.40
C GLU A 16 15.30 -23.91 -26.16
N PRO A 17 15.88 -23.31 -27.23
CA PRO A 17 16.64 -22.09 -27.08
C PRO A 17 15.73 -20.90 -26.77
N LEU A 18 16.24 -19.91 -26.03
CA LEU A 18 15.55 -18.63 -25.80
C LEU A 18 15.49 -17.82 -27.10
N ASN A 19 14.52 -18.11 -27.96
CA ASN A 19 14.46 -17.63 -29.34
C ASN A 19 13.04 -17.18 -29.73
N GLU A 20 12.40 -16.36 -28.90
CA GLU A 20 11.02 -15.90 -29.08
C GLU A 20 10.83 -15.15 -30.41
N THR A 21 9.78 -15.53 -31.15
CA THR A 21 9.40 -14.91 -32.43
C THR A 21 7.95 -14.44 -32.43
N ASP A 22 7.64 -13.46 -33.28
CA ASP A 22 6.28 -13.00 -33.57
C ASP A 22 5.53 -13.97 -34.51
N GLU A 23 4.30 -13.62 -34.87
CA GLU A 23 3.45 -14.41 -35.78
C GLU A 23 3.99 -14.55 -37.21
N TYR A 24 4.94 -13.71 -37.62
CA TYR A 24 5.59 -13.73 -38.94
C TYR A 24 6.99 -14.39 -38.89
N GLY A 25 7.44 -14.86 -37.72
CA GLY A 25 8.75 -15.48 -37.53
C GLY A 25 9.89 -14.49 -37.27
N ASN A 26 9.63 -13.20 -37.10
CA ASN A 26 10.64 -12.22 -36.71
C ASN A 26 10.93 -12.31 -35.21
N GLY A 27 12.10 -11.86 -34.76
CA GLY A 27 12.37 -11.76 -33.32
C GLY A 27 11.43 -10.75 -32.64
N ILE A 28 10.99 -11.07 -31.42
CA ILE A 28 10.11 -10.15 -30.67
C ILE A 28 10.79 -8.81 -30.39
N GLN A 29 9.98 -7.76 -30.27
CA GLN A 29 10.43 -6.42 -29.89
C GLN A 29 9.88 -6.09 -28.51
N VAL A 30 10.74 -5.58 -27.63
CA VAL A 30 10.39 -5.18 -26.27
C VAL A 30 10.68 -3.70 -26.11
N THR A 31 9.68 -2.92 -25.77
CA THR A 31 9.86 -1.51 -25.37
C THR A 31 10.27 -1.45 -23.92
N THR A 32 11.30 -0.66 -23.59
CA THR A 32 11.73 -0.46 -22.20
C THR A 32 11.90 1.02 -21.90
N THR A 33 11.47 1.40 -20.71
CA THR A 33 11.59 2.77 -20.19
C THR A 33 12.53 2.77 -19.00
N TYR A 34 13.39 3.77 -18.88
CA TYR A 34 14.30 3.94 -17.76
C TYR A 34 14.11 5.29 -17.12
N TYR A 35 14.38 5.33 -15.82
CA TYR A 35 14.48 6.56 -15.06
C TYR A 35 15.86 6.62 -14.41
N VAL A 36 16.56 7.73 -14.64
CA VAL A 36 17.88 7.99 -14.05
C VAL A 36 17.81 9.30 -13.31
N GLN A 37 18.10 9.25 -12.00
CA GLN A 37 18.25 10.44 -11.17
C GLN A 37 19.74 10.64 -10.86
N LEU A 38 20.27 11.79 -11.24
CA LEU A 38 21.55 12.29 -10.77
C LEU A 38 21.24 13.41 -9.77
N PHE A 39 21.67 13.26 -8.52
CA PHE A 39 21.32 14.21 -7.45
C PHE A 39 22.48 14.34 -6.45
N ASN A 40 22.54 15.49 -5.78
CA ASN A 40 23.57 15.73 -4.76
C ASN A 40 23.12 15.18 -3.41
N ARG A 41 23.72 14.07 -2.95
CA ARG A 41 23.40 13.42 -1.67
C ARG A 41 23.50 14.33 -0.44
N SER A 42 24.26 15.43 -0.50
CA SER A 42 24.40 16.39 0.60
C SER A 42 23.30 17.45 0.62
N ALA A 43 22.61 17.68 -0.51
CA ALA A 43 21.61 18.74 -0.65
C ALA A 43 20.20 18.20 -0.95
N GLU A 44 20.11 17.00 -1.52
CA GLU A 44 18.88 16.43 -2.07
C GLU A 44 18.70 14.99 -1.58
N SER A 45 17.44 14.58 -1.42
CA SER A 45 17.07 13.19 -1.15
C SER A 45 16.86 12.41 -2.44
N SER A 46 17.03 11.09 -2.37
CA SER A 46 16.68 10.22 -3.48
C SER A 46 15.16 10.22 -3.69
N ILE A 47 14.73 10.34 -4.95
CA ILE A 47 13.32 10.15 -5.32
C ILE A 47 13.06 8.74 -5.89
N GLN A 48 14.01 7.83 -5.73
CA GLN A 48 13.92 6.45 -6.22
C GLN A 48 12.65 5.74 -5.72
N ARG A 49 12.31 5.87 -4.43
CA ARG A 49 11.12 5.20 -3.85
C ARG A 49 9.82 5.79 -4.36
N ALA A 50 9.76 7.11 -4.51
CA ALA A 50 8.61 7.77 -5.12
C ALA A 50 8.41 7.32 -6.57
N TRP A 51 9.51 7.15 -7.33
CA TRP A 51 9.45 6.66 -8.69
C TRP A 51 9.05 5.18 -8.79
N GLN A 52 9.60 4.32 -7.92
CA GLN A 52 9.19 2.92 -7.81
C GLN A 52 7.70 2.78 -7.51
N ASN A 53 7.16 3.58 -6.57
CA ASN A 53 5.72 3.58 -6.28
C ASN A 53 4.89 3.96 -7.51
N ARG A 54 5.34 4.94 -8.29
CA ARG A 54 4.67 5.38 -9.52
C ARG A 54 4.72 4.33 -10.63
N GLU A 55 5.81 3.57 -10.71
CA GLU A 55 5.98 2.49 -11.68
C GLU A 55 5.14 1.26 -11.32
N ASP A 56 5.10 0.90 -10.03
CA ASP A 56 4.29 -0.21 -9.52
C ASP A 56 2.78 0.06 -9.65
N ASP A 57 2.34 1.29 -9.35
CA ASP A 57 0.93 1.70 -9.41
C ASP A 57 0.75 2.92 -10.35
N PRO A 58 0.82 2.73 -11.68
CA PRO A 58 0.65 3.83 -12.61
C PRO A 58 -0.79 4.37 -12.60
N LEU A 59 -0.96 5.64 -12.99
CA LEU A 59 -2.29 6.24 -13.13
C LEU A 59 -3.12 5.46 -14.15
N ALA A 60 -4.28 4.97 -13.72
CA ALA A 60 -5.26 4.35 -14.60
C ALA A 60 -6.12 5.43 -15.28
N TYR A 61 -6.13 5.45 -16.61
CA TYR A 61 -6.93 6.37 -17.41
C TYR A 61 -8.22 5.69 -17.85
N PHE A 62 -9.36 6.34 -17.58
CA PHE A 62 -10.68 5.89 -18.03
C PHE A 62 -11.24 6.93 -19.01
N TYR A 63 -11.69 6.47 -20.18
CA TYR A 63 -12.25 7.34 -21.22
C TYR A 63 -13.73 7.01 -21.40
N ASN A 64 -14.58 8.04 -21.38
CA ASN A 64 -16.01 7.89 -21.69
C ASN A 64 -16.31 8.56 -23.04
N PHE A 65 -16.47 7.75 -24.08
CA PHE A 65 -16.71 8.22 -25.44
C PHE A 65 -18.18 8.58 -25.70
N ASN A 66 -19.11 8.08 -24.88
CA ASN A 66 -20.55 8.36 -24.97
C ASN A 66 -20.99 9.36 -23.90
N PHE A 67 -20.16 10.36 -23.63
CA PHE A 67 -20.50 11.41 -22.68
C PHE A 67 -21.51 12.38 -23.30
N ALA A 68 -22.80 12.19 -23.00
CA ALA A 68 -23.77 13.27 -23.17
C ALA A 68 -23.46 14.33 -22.12
N LEU A 69 -23.22 15.57 -22.56
CA LEU A 69 -23.04 16.75 -21.71
C LEU A 69 -24.37 17.08 -20.99
N THR A 70 -24.74 16.26 -20.00
CA THR A 70 -25.85 16.60 -19.13
C THR A 70 -25.36 17.71 -18.21
N SER A 71 -25.96 18.90 -18.32
CA SER A 71 -25.64 20.12 -17.57
C SER A 71 -25.62 19.96 -16.04
N GLN A 72 -26.10 18.82 -15.53
CA GLN A 72 -26.05 18.44 -14.13
C GLN A 72 -24.61 18.26 -13.61
N PHE A 73 -23.68 17.71 -14.40
CA PHE A 73 -22.31 17.46 -13.92
C PHE A 73 -21.45 18.72 -13.76
N PHE A 74 -21.76 19.82 -14.46
CA PHE A 74 -20.94 21.03 -14.50
C PHE A 74 -21.33 22.11 -13.49
N ASN A 75 -22.40 21.91 -12.70
CA ASN A 75 -22.66 22.78 -11.56
C ASN A 75 -21.71 22.42 -10.40
N ALA A 76 -20.42 22.69 -10.62
CA ALA A 76 -19.28 22.45 -9.73
C ALA A 76 -19.40 23.14 -8.35
N LYS A 77 -20.37 24.05 -8.15
CA LYS A 77 -20.71 24.64 -6.85
C LYS A 77 -21.86 23.96 -6.11
N SER A 78 -22.64 23.10 -6.78
CA SER A 78 -23.81 22.41 -6.21
C SER A 78 -23.61 20.89 -6.07
N HIS A 79 -22.65 20.31 -6.79
CA HIS A 79 -22.28 18.91 -6.68
C HIS A 79 -21.16 18.70 -5.65
N SER A 80 -21.33 19.32 -4.47
CA SER A 80 -20.76 18.79 -3.23
C SER A 80 -21.53 17.54 -2.78
N TYR A 81 -22.00 16.71 -3.71
CA TYR A 81 -22.19 15.31 -3.40
C TYR A 81 -20.78 14.82 -3.16
N ALA A 82 -20.40 14.69 -1.89
CA ALA A 82 -19.21 13.94 -1.55
C ALA A 82 -19.35 12.61 -2.29
N THR A 83 -18.62 12.42 -3.38
CA THR A 83 -18.64 11.17 -4.11
C THR A 83 -17.74 10.21 -3.37
N PRO A 84 -18.07 8.90 -3.34
CA PRO A 84 -17.16 7.90 -2.84
C PRO A 84 -15.77 8.09 -3.46
N ARG A 85 -14.75 8.30 -2.63
CA ARG A 85 -13.37 8.51 -3.10
C ARG A 85 -12.35 7.89 -2.15
N LEU A 86 -11.12 7.80 -2.63
CA LEU A 86 -9.98 7.46 -1.79
C LEU A 86 -9.39 8.72 -1.10
N PRO A 87 -8.66 8.54 0.01
CA PRO A 87 -7.89 9.62 0.63
C PRO A 87 -6.85 10.21 -0.34
N THR A 88 -6.65 11.52 -0.24
CA THR A 88 -5.57 12.25 -0.92
C THR A 88 -4.24 12.06 -0.19
N SER A 89 -3.12 12.41 -0.83
CA SER A 89 -1.80 12.35 -0.19
C SER A 89 -1.72 13.20 1.07
N SER A 90 -2.24 14.44 1.05
CA SER A 90 -2.22 15.34 2.23
C SER A 90 -3.05 14.79 3.39
N GLU A 91 -4.20 14.17 3.11
CA GLU A 91 -5.01 13.48 4.10
C GLU A 91 -4.23 12.31 4.73
N LEU A 92 -3.56 11.48 3.92
CA LEU A 92 -2.73 10.38 4.41
C LEU A 92 -1.54 10.88 5.24
N SER A 93 -0.87 11.95 4.80
CA SER A 93 0.23 12.57 5.56
C SER A 93 -0.26 13.10 6.91
N SER A 94 -1.48 13.65 6.99
CA SER A 94 -2.08 14.09 8.26
C SER A 94 -2.32 12.96 9.27
N LEU A 95 -2.47 11.73 8.77
CA LEU A 95 -2.59 10.51 9.57
C LEU A 95 -1.23 9.90 9.97
N GLY A 96 -0.13 10.54 9.56
CA GLY A 96 1.23 10.11 9.85
C GLY A 96 1.82 9.11 8.86
N LEU A 97 1.19 8.90 7.69
CA LEU A 97 1.82 8.15 6.60
C LEU A 97 2.98 8.99 6.01
N PRO A 98 4.22 8.48 6.00
CA PRO A 98 5.32 9.18 5.33
C PRO A 98 5.14 9.09 3.81
N ASP A 99 5.78 10.00 3.05
CA ASP A 99 5.73 10.00 1.58
C ASP A 99 6.33 8.74 0.95
N THR A 100 7.19 8.04 1.69
CA THR A 100 7.79 6.75 1.30
C THR A 100 6.87 5.55 1.56
N ALA A 101 5.72 5.77 2.20
CA ALA A 101 4.78 4.69 2.49
C ALA A 101 3.77 4.46 1.35
N LYS A 102 3.39 3.19 1.20
CA LYS A 102 2.32 2.72 0.33
C LYS A 102 1.22 2.10 1.17
N LEU A 103 -0.01 2.54 0.92
CA LEU A 103 -1.23 1.95 1.45
C LEU A 103 -1.85 1.07 0.36
N THR A 104 -1.99 -0.22 0.64
CA THR A 104 -2.74 -1.15 -0.21
C THR A 104 -4.02 -1.58 0.52
N ILE A 105 -5.14 -1.57 -0.20
CA ILE A 105 -6.46 -1.89 0.36
C ILE A 105 -7.00 -3.10 -0.40
N PHE A 106 -7.34 -4.17 0.31
CA PHE A 106 -8.01 -5.35 -0.26
C PHE A 106 -9.41 -5.48 0.34
N ALA A 107 -10.44 -5.51 -0.51
CA ALA A 107 -11.78 -5.87 -0.09
C ALA A 107 -11.84 -7.38 0.15
N GLN A 108 -12.16 -7.81 1.37
CA GLN A 108 -12.24 -9.24 1.71
C GLN A 108 -13.68 -9.75 1.75
N ALA A 109 -14.58 -8.95 2.30
CA ALA A 109 -16.01 -9.26 2.40
C ALA A 109 -16.80 -7.95 2.56
N GLN A 110 -18.13 -8.05 2.60
CA GLN A 110 -18.96 -6.89 2.93
C GLN A 110 -18.53 -6.32 4.29
N ASN A 111 -18.31 -5.00 4.32
CA ASN A 111 -17.84 -4.28 5.51
C ASN A 111 -16.49 -4.77 6.08
N GLN A 112 -15.66 -5.45 5.28
CA GLN A 112 -14.37 -5.95 5.72
C GLN A 112 -13.26 -5.60 4.73
N LEU A 113 -12.24 -4.91 5.23
CA LEU A 113 -11.03 -4.55 4.48
C LEU A 113 -9.79 -5.19 5.10
N LEU A 114 -8.81 -5.51 4.27
CA LEU A 114 -7.45 -5.77 4.67
C LEU A 114 -6.59 -4.60 4.21
N LEU A 115 -6.02 -3.85 5.16
CA LEU A 115 -5.12 -2.74 4.90
C LEU A 115 -3.68 -3.23 5.03
N ARG A 116 -2.83 -2.93 4.06
CA ARG A 116 -1.39 -3.16 4.14
C ARG A 116 -0.66 -1.82 4.07
N LEU A 117 0.11 -1.54 5.10
CA LEU A 117 0.97 -0.36 5.19
C LEU A 117 2.41 -0.82 4.99
N THR A 118 3.07 -0.27 3.98
CA THR A 118 4.47 -0.59 3.65
C THR A 118 5.26 0.69 3.62
N ASN A 119 6.39 0.77 4.33
CA ASN A 119 7.32 1.89 4.20
C ASN A 119 8.53 1.45 3.36
N TYR A 120 8.67 2.02 2.16
CA TYR A 120 9.76 1.68 1.25
C TYR A 120 11.08 2.40 1.55
N ALA A 121 11.09 3.34 2.50
CA ALA A 121 12.33 3.96 2.92
C ALA A 121 13.34 2.91 3.37
N ASP A 122 14.60 3.13 3.01
CA ASP A 122 15.75 2.39 3.52
C ASP A 122 16.57 3.27 4.48
N LYS A 123 17.49 2.68 5.23
CA LYS A 123 18.44 3.36 6.11
C LYS A 123 19.28 4.39 5.36
N PHE A 124 19.52 4.18 4.06
CA PHE A 124 20.25 5.13 3.22
C PHE A 124 19.45 6.39 2.89
N ASP A 125 18.12 6.32 2.97
CA ASP A 125 17.22 7.44 2.66
C ASP A 125 17.00 8.36 3.87
N LEU A 126 17.18 7.85 5.09
CA LEU A 126 16.66 8.45 6.32
C LEU A 126 17.70 9.20 7.19
N GLY A 127 18.89 9.45 6.66
CA GLY A 127 19.97 10.11 7.40
C GLY A 127 20.49 9.29 8.59
N ALA A 128 21.31 9.89 9.44
CA ALA A 128 22.00 9.17 10.52
C ALA A 128 21.07 8.70 11.66
N ILE A 129 19.97 9.42 11.92
CA ILE A 129 18.99 9.08 12.96
C ILE A 129 17.58 9.26 12.38
N PRO A 130 17.00 8.21 11.80
CA PRO A 130 15.66 8.27 11.25
C PRO A 130 14.61 8.55 12.33
N ALA A 131 13.79 9.58 12.14
CA ALA A 131 12.56 9.69 12.91
C ALA A 131 11.61 8.56 12.47
N THR A 132 11.11 7.77 13.43
CA THR A 132 10.12 6.74 13.12
C THR A 132 8.75 7.39 12.93
N PRO A 133 8.10 7.25 11.77
CA PRO A 133 6.76 7.76 11.57
C PRO A 133 5.75 6.91 12.33
N TYR A 134 4.72 7.56 12.85
CA TYR A 134 3.64 6.93 13.59
C TYR A 134 2.32 7.13 12.84
N VAL A 135 1.66 6.02 12.50
CA VAL A 135 0.42 6.04 11.70
C VAL A 135 -0.79 5.81 12.60
N LYS A 136 -1.81 6.65 12.47
CA LYS A 136 -3.10 6.52 13.17
C LYS A 136 -4.07 5.64 12.38
N VAL A 137 -4.02 4.33 12.62
CA VAL A 137 -4.76 3.30 11.86
C VAL A 137 -6.27 3.38 12.11
N ASP A 138 -6.68 3.77 13.32
CA ASP A 138 -8.08 4.03 13.67
C ASP A 138 -8.65 5.19 12.85
N SER A 139 -7.93 6.32 12.84
CA SER A 139 -8.31 7.51 12.09
C SER A 139 -8.32 7.23 10.58
N LEU A 140 -7.37 6.43 10.08
CA LEU A 140 -7.36 5.95 8.70
C LEU A 140 -8.61 5.12 8.38
N ALA A 141 -8.96 4.16 9.22
CA ALA A 141 -10.14 3.31 9.01
C ALA A 141 -11.45 4.11 9.04
N GLN A 142 -11.54 5.10 9.94
CA GLN A 142 -12.65 6.06 10.03
C GLN A 142 -12.76 6.89 8.74
N GLN A 143 -11.65 7.46 8.28
CA GLN A 143 -11.62 8.29 7.08
C GLN A 143 -11.98 7.48 5.83
N LEU A 144 -11.45 6.26 5.68
CA LEU A 144 -11.81 5.37 4.56
C LEU A 144 -13.32 5.11 4.53
N TRP A 145 -13.95 4.89 5.69
CA TRP A 145 -15.39 4.67 5.75
C TRP A 145 -16.19 5.93 5.42
N GLN A 146 -15.81 7.09 5.97
CA GLN A 146 -16.48 8.37 5.69
C GLN A 146 -16.42 8.73 4.22
N LEU A 147 -15.25 8.56 3.61
CA LEU A 147 -15.06 8.85 2.19
C LEU A 147 -15.82 7.87 1.29
N ALA A 148 -16.02 6.62 1.70
CA ALA A 148 -16.81 5.65 0.96
C ALA A 148 -18.33 5.81 1.17
N ASN A 149 -18.75 6.39 2.30
CA ASN A 149 -20.17 6.53 2.69
C ASN A 149 -20.54 8.01 2.96
N PRO A 150 -20.42 8.85 1.92
CA PRO A 150 -20.74 10.26 2.04
C PRO A 150 -22.21 10.47 2.44
N GLY A 151 -22.44 11.28 3.48
CA GLY A 151 -23.79 11.56 3.98
C GLY A 151 -24.34 10.54 4.98
N ALA A 152 -23.59 9.49 5.31
CA ALA A 152 -24.01 8.57 6.36
C ALA A 152 -24.04 9.27 7.73
N ALA A 153 -25.20 9.22 8.41
CA ALA A 153 -25.44 9.97 9.64
C ALA A 153 -24.70 9.43 10.88
N LYS A 154 -24.34 8.14 10.88
CA LYS A 154 -23.73 7.46 12.02
C LYS A 154 -22.51 6.65 11.60
N MET A 155 -21.40 6.87 12.28
CA MET A 155 -20.18 6.10 12.09
C MET A 155 -20.37 4.66 12.63
N PRO A 156 -19.99 3.62 11.88
CA PRO A 156 -20.06 2.24 12.36
C PRO A 156 -19.08 2.05 13.52
N GLN A 157 -19.30 1.01 14.30
CA GLN A 157 -18.25 0.51 15.17
C GLN A 157 -17.16 -0.12 14.30
N ILE A 158 -15.90 0.25 14.54
CA ILE A 158 -14.76 -0.24 13.76
C ILE A 158 -13.95 -1.18 14.63
N ILE A 159 -13.75 -2.40 14.16
CA ILE A 159 -12.88 -3.40 14.80
C ILE A 159 -11.61 -3.52 13.95
N ILE A 160 -10.46 -3.24 14.54
CA ILE A 160 -9.16 -3.29 13.87
C ILE A 160 -8.31 -4.35 14.56
N SER A 161 -7.69 -5.23 13.76
CA SER A 161 -6.81 -6.29 14.26
C SER A 161 -5.59 -6.41 13.38
N GLU A 162 -4.40 -6.34 13.96
CA GLU A 162 -3.17 -6.61 13.21
C GLU A 162 -3.01 -8.12 12.94
N THR A 163 -2.59 -8.44 11.73
CA THR A 163 -2.48 -9.80 11.21
C THR A 163 -1.11 -10.05 10.59
N SER A 164 -0.83 -11.32 10.28
CA SER A 164 0.31 -11.76 9.47
C SER A 164 0.29 -11.12 8.08
N LEU A 165 1.41 -11.21 7.34
CA LEU A 165 1.53 -10.64 5.99
C LEU A 165 0.45 -11.12 5.01
N THR A 166 0.01 -12.37 5.19
CA THR A 166 -1.04 -13.03 4.40
C THR A 166 -2.45 -12.77 4.94
N GLY A 167 -2.59 -12.10 6.09
CA GLY A 167 -3.87 -11.76 6.70
C GLY A 167 -4.62 -12.94 7.33
N ASN A 168 -3.94 -14.08 7.57
CA ASN A 168 -4.58 -15.33 8.02
C ASN A 168 -4.40 -15.65 9.52
N GLN A 169 -3.53 -14.93 10.23
CA GLN A 169 -3.23 -15.15 11.64
C GLN A 169 -3.12 -13.81 12.37
N LEU A 170 -3.57 -13.72 13.62
CA LEU A 170 -3.34 -12.53 14.45
C LEU A 170 -1.85 -12.34 14.72
N TYR A 171 -1.37 -11.09 14.59
CA TYR A 171 0.05 -10.78 14.78
C TYR A 171 0.55 -11.14 16.18
N SER A 172 -0.25 -10.88 17.22
CA SER A 172 0.07 -11.25 18.60
C SER A 172 0.31 -12.76 18.77
N GLN A 173 -0.50 -13.60 18.13
CA GLN A 173 -0.35 -15.05 18.16
C GLN A 173 0.86 -15.52 17.34
N MET A 174 1.19 -14.85 16.25
CA MET A 174 2.38 -15.14 15.46
C MET A 174 3.65 -14.84 16.27
N VAL A 175 3.71 -13.68 16.92
CA VAL A 175 4.83 -13.27 17.77
C VAL A 175 5.01 -14.22 18.95
N SER A 176 3.94 -14.62 19.62
CA SER A 176 4.02 -15.55 20.76
C SER A 176 4.52 -16.94 20.38
N LYS A 177 4.35 -17.34 19.11
CA LYS A 177 4.78 -18.65 18.58
C LYS A 177 6.13 -18.59 17.84
N LYS A 178 6.80 -17.42 17.81
CA LYS A 178 8.06 -17.27 17.11
C LYS A 178 9.15 -18.12 17.76
N VAL A 179 9.75 -19.03 16.98
CA VAL A 179 10.91 -19.81 17.43
C VAL A 179 12.09 -18.87 17.65
N LYS A 180 12.70 -18.95 18.84
CA LYS A 180 13.94 -18.24 19.16
C LYS A 180 15.11 -19.15 18.82
N TRP A 181 15.71 -18.93 17.67
CA TRP A 181 16.95 -19.59 17.28
C TRP A 181 18.11 -18.98 18.07
N ILE A 182 18.97 -19.83 18.61
CA ILE A 182 20.19 -19.37 19.28
C ILE A 182 21.31 -19.41 18.24
N GLY A 183 21.84 -18.25 17.88
CA GLY A 183 23.00 -18.09 17.02
C GLY A 183 24.32 -18.21 17.79
N ARG A 184 25.43 -18.35 17.04
CA ARG A 184 26.78 -18.38 17.62
C ARG A 184 27.15 -17.04 18.28
N ASP A 185 26.62 -15.95 17.75
CA ASP A 185 27.03 -14.59 18.06
C ASP A 185 26.00 -13.82 18.91
N ASP A 186 24.96 -14.50 19.41
CA ASP A 186 23.89 -13.87 20.21
C ASP A 186 24.41 -13.21 21.50
N LYS A 187 25.58 -13.65 21.98
CA LYS A 187 26.26 -13.03 23.14
C LYS A 187 27.04 -11.77 22.78
N GLN A 188 27.30 -11.54 21.50
CA GLN A 188 28.14 -10.45 20.98
C GLN A 188 27.31 -9.36 20.29
N ILE A 189 26.18 -9.74 19.67
CA ILE A 189 25.32 -8.83 18.92
C ILE A 189 24.18 -8.34 19.80
N VAL A 190 24.13 -7.03 20.05
CA VAL A 190 22.95 -6.39 20.66
C VAL A 190 21.86 -6.32 19.60
N GLU A 191 20.73 -6.99 19.84
CA GLU A 191 19.59 -6.93 18.93
C GLU A 191 19.13 -5.47 18.75
N PRO A 192 18.82 -5.05 17.52
CA PRO A 192 18.25 -3.73 17.30
C PRO A 192 16.90 -3.62 18.01
N VAL A 193 16.76 -2.60 18.85
CA VAL A 193 15.50 -2.31 19.54
C VAL A 193 14.52 -1.73 18.54
N LEU A 194 13.46 -2.49 18.25
CA LEU A 194 12.38 -1.99 17.41
C LEU A 194 11.63 -0.86 18.12
N PRO A 195 11.23 0.20 17.40
CA PRO A 195 10.39 1.24 17.97
C PRO A 195 9.07 0.64 18.45
N LYS A 196 8.66 1.01 19.67
CA LYS A 196 7.39 0.57 20.24
C LYS A 196 6.26 1.42 19.69
N ASP A 197 5.11 0.78 19.48
CA ASP A 197 3.87 1.50 19.18
C ASP A 197 3.51 2.43 20.34
N LYS A 198 2.97 3.62 20.03
CA LYS A 198 2.50 4.56 21.07
C LYS A 198 1.18 4.10 21.68
N SER A 199 0.34 3.45 20.87
CA SER A 199 -0.92 2.86 21.31
C SER A 199 -1.28 1.69 20.38
N GLN A 200 -2.39 1.01 20.66
CA GLN A 200 -2.91 -0.05 19.78
C GLN A 200 -3.23 0.44 18.35
N TYR A 201 -3.51 1.74 18.18
CA TYR A 201 -3.92 2.32 16.90
C TYR A 201 -2.94 3.36 16.34
N GLU A 202 -1.98 3.82 17.14
CA GLU A 202 -0.88 4.69 16.68
C GLU A 202 0.41 3.87 16.58
N ILE A 203 0.60 3.31 15.39
CA ILE A 203 1.60 2.28 15.12
C ILE A 203 2.92 2.88 14.63
N ALA A 204 4.04 2.32 15.04
CA ALA A 204 5.34 2.62 14.45
C ALA A 204 5.46 1.96 13.06
N LEU A 205 5.90 2.73 12.06
CA LEU A 205 6.14 2.26 10.69
C LEU A 205 7.57 2.59 10.23
N GLU A 206 8.55 1.89 10.81
CA GLU A 206 9.97 2.02 10.48
C GLU A 206 10.27 1.76 8.98
N ALA A 207 11.47 2.14 8.53
CA ALA A 207 11.97 1.81 7.20
C ALA A 207 11.86 0.30 6.91
N LEU A 208 11.47 -0.05 5.70
CA LEU A 208 11.26 -1.43 5.23
C LEU A 208 10.19 -2.23 6.02
N ARG A 209 9.39 -1.56 6.86
CA ARG A 209 8.33 -2.23 7.62
C ARG A 209 7.09 -2.46 6.78
N ILE A 210 6.51 -3.63 6.93
CA ILE A 210 5.18 -3.97 6.42
C ILE A 210 4.29 -4.36 7.60
N ARG A 211 3.11 -3.77 7.70
CA ARG A 211 2.09 -4.11 8.69
C ARG A 211 0.74 -4.31 8.01
N VAL A 212 -0.02 -5.30 8.45
CA VAL A 212 -1.29 -5.71 7.83
C VAL A 212 -2.40 -5.68 8.87
N PHE A 213 -3.46 -4.94 8.58
CA PHE A 213 -4.59 -4.75 9.47
C PHE A 213 -5.87 -5.26 8.82
N LYS A 214 -6.57 -6.14 9.53
CA LYS A 214 -7.95 -6.50 9.21
C LYS A 214 -8.87 -5.48 9.87
N VAL A 215 -9.71 -4.83 9.07
CA VAL A 215 -10.66 -3.81 9.50
C VAL A 215 -12.07 -4.33 9.22
N ILE A 216 -12.92 -4.37 10.24
CA ILE A 216 -14.33 -4.77 10.14
C ILE A 216 -15.18 -3.58 10.58
N TYR A 217 -16.11 -3.18 9.72
CA TYR A 217 -17.12 -2.17 10.02
C TYR A 217 -18.40 -2.88 10.46
N VAL A 218 -18.88 -2.58 11.67
CA VAL A 218 -20.13 -3.10 12.20
C VAL A 218 -21.19 -2.00 12.09
N PRO A 219 -22.14 -2.10 11.14
CA PRO A 219 -23.19 -1.10 10.98
C PRO A 219 -24.01 -1.01 12.27
N GLN A 220 -24.28 0.21 12.74
CA GLN A 220 -25.27 0.39 13.79
C GLN A 220 -26.64 0.08 13.19
N GLN A 221 -27.38 -0.88 13.77
CA GLN A 221 -28.75 -1.14 13.35
C GLN A 221 -29.52 0.18 13.45
N GLN A 222 -30.02 0.68 12.32
CA GLN A 222 -31.04 1.70 12.36
C GLN A 222 -32.26 1.01 12.96
N THR A 223 -32.64 1.37 14.18
CA THR A 223 -33.97 1.07 14.68
C THR A 223 -34.94 1.74 13.72
N ALA A 224 -35.39 0.98 12.73
CA ALA A 224 -36.49 1.38 11.88
C ALA A 224 -37.70 1.48 12.81
N PHE A 225 -38.03 2.71 13.22
CA PHE A 225 -39.34 2.98 13.78
C PHE A 225 -40.32 2.68 12.64
N LEU A 226 -40.88 1.46 12.69
CA LEU A 226 -42.09 1.12 11.97
C LEU A 226 -43.17 2.01 12.57
N ASN A 227 -43.37 3.19 11.98
CA ASN A 227 -44.60 3.93 12.17
C ASN A 227 -45.65 3.19 11.36
N GLU A 228 -46.43 2.35 12.07
CA GLU A 228 -47.72 1.82 11.62
C GLU A 228 -48.72 2.94 11.32
#